data_AF-A0A1Q7S8V6-F1
#
_entry.id   AF-A0A1Q7S8V6-F1
#
_cell.length_a   1.000
_cell.length_b   1.000
_cell.length_c   1.000
_cell.angle_alpha   90.00
_cell.angle_beta   90.00
_cell.angle_gamma   90.00
#
_symmetry.space_group_name_H-M   'P 1'
#
loop_
_entity.id
_entity.type
_entity.pdbx_description
1 polymer ?
#
loop_
_entity_poly.entity_id
_entity_poly.type
_entity_poly.pdbx_seq_one_letter_code
_entity_poly.pdbx_strand_id
1 'polypeptide(L)'
;MSALQPGKVLPLRPPRPSAADERASNAARAIRTKLSLLEGYADIMEGLSTDLKVQILGVMAEKTRELSTALQPFLDHRVEGRPAISDYRVVRSRTRQLITDYRVLLARLHQTMAQTGEPETKESLS
;
A
#
# COMPACT_ATOMS: atom_id res chain seq x y z
N MET A 1 25.12 36.09 -49.14
CA MET A 1 25.23 34.69 -48.69
C MET A 1 25.14 34.67 -47.17
N SER A 2 23.93 34.60 -46.60
CA SER A 2 23.72 34.45 -45.15
C SER A 2 22.80 33.26 -44.92
N ALA A 3 23.34 32.24 -44.26
CA ALA A 3 22.70 30.97 -44.00
C ALA A 3 21.58 31.11 -42.96
N LEU A 4 20.37 30.64 -43.30
CA LEU A 4 19.28 30.46 -42.35
C LEU A 4 19.65 29.34 -41.37
N GLN A 5 19.62 29.65 -40.07
CA GLN A 5 19.71 28.62 -39.04
C GLN A 5 18.42 27.78 -39.00
N PRO A 6 18.50 26.45 -38.89
CA PRO A 6 17.32 25.60 -38.83
C PRO A 6 16.61 25.77 -37.47
N GLY A 7 15.32 26.08 -37.54
CA GLY A 7 14.45 26.29 -36.38
C GLY A 7 14.40 25.07 -35.45
N LYS A 8 14.43 25.35 -34.14
CA LYS A 8 14.18 24.38 -33.07
C LYS A 8 12.85 23.67 -33.31
N VAL A 9 12.92 22.40 -33.68
CA VAL A 9 11.75 21.52 -33.81
C VAL A 9 11.23 21.25 -32.40
N LEU A 10 10.10 21.86 -32.04
CA LEU A 10 9.33 21.49 -30.85
C LEU A 10 8.79 20.06 -31.04
N PRO A 11 9.10 19.11 -30.16
CA PRO A 11 8.52 17.77 -30.27
C PRO A 11 7.00 17.86 -30.07
N LEU A 12 6.23 17.43 -31.08
CA LEU A 12 4.76 17.35 -31.09
C LEU A 12 4.19 16.32 -30.10
N ARG A 13 5.03 15.72 -29.26
CA ARG A 13 4.62 14.69 -28.31
C ARG A 13 4.54 15.32 -26.92
N PRO A 14 3.36 15.34 -26.27
CA PRO A 14 3.29 15.78 -24.87
C PRO A 14 4.28 14.96 -24.05
N PRO A 15 5.07 15.59 -23.17
CA PRO A 15 6.06 14.91 -22.35
C PRO A 15 5.36 13.78 -21.59
N ARG A 16 5.97 12.60 -21.60
CA ARG A 16 5.46 11.43 -20.88
C ARG A 16 5.33 11.86 -19.41
N PRO A 17 4.13 11.77 -18.80
CA PRO A 17 3.93 12.26 -17.44
C PRO A 17 4.94 11.59 -16.52
N SER A 18 5.61 12.37 -15.69
CA SER A 18 6.57 11.83 -14.74
C SER A 18 5.83 10.96 -13.72
N ALA A 19 6.56 10.05 -13.06
CA ALA A 19 5.99 9.27 -11.96
C ALA A 19 5.43 10.15 -10.82
N ALA A 20 5.88 11.41 -10.70
CA ALA A 20 5.31 12.39 -9.78
C ALA A 20 3.97 12.93 -10.30
N ASP A 21 3.85 13.22 -11.60
CA ASP A 21 2.62 13.70 -12.23
C ASP A 21 1.52 12.62 -12.20
N GLU A 22 1.88 11.35 -12.40
CA GLU A 22 0.93 10.24 -12.27
C GLU A 22 0.41 10.10 -10.84
N ARG A 23 1.27 10.23 -9.82
CA ARG A 23 0.86 10.22 -8.41
C ARG A 23 -0.04 11.42 -8.07
N ALA A 24 0.32 12.61 -8.54
CA ALA A 24 -0.47 13.82 -8.34
C ALA A 24 -1.84 13.70 -9.02
N SER A 25 -1.90 13.17 -10.23
CA SER A 25 -3.14 12.91 -10.97
C SER A 25 -4.03 11.88 -10.24
N ASN A 26 -3.45 10.80 -9.73
CA ASN A 26 -4.18 9.80 -8.94
C ASN A 26 -4.72 10.39 -7.62
N ALA A 27 -3.92 11.22 -6.94
CA ALA A 27 -4.36 11.94 -5.75
C ALA A 27 -5.49 12.92 -6.07
N ALA A 28 -5.39 13.68 -7.17
CA ALA A 28 -6.41 14.61 -7.62
C ALA A 28 -7.73 13.90 -7.97
N ARG A 29 -7.68 12.75 -8.63
CA ARG A 29 -8.85 11.90 -8.88
C ARG A 29 -9.50 11.44 -7.58
N ALA A 30 -8.69 10.94 -6.63
CA ALA A 30 -9.19 10.50 -5.34
C ALA A 30 -9.84 11.64 -4.55
N ILE A 31 -9.26 12.85 -4.59
CA ILE A 31 -9.84 14.04 -3.97
C ILE A 31 -11.17 14.39 -4.63
N ARG A 32 -11.24 14.40 -5.97
CA ARG A 32 -12.47 14.71 -6.71
C ARG A 32 -13.59 13.73 -6.39
N THR A 33 -13.31 12.43 -6.34
CA THR A 33 -14.30 11.42 -5.96
C THR A 33 -14.82 11.65 -4.54
N LYS A 34 -13.93 11.98 -3.59
CA LYS A 34 -14.34 12.29 -2.21
C LYS A 34 -15.18 13.57 -2.12
N LEU A 35 -14.85 14.59 -2.91
CA LEU A 35 -15.63 15.83 -2.97
C LEU A 35 -17.02 15.58 -3.55
N SER A 36 -17.15 14.85 -4.66
CA SER A 36 -18.46 14.50 -5.23
C SER A 36 -19.31 13.66 -4.28
N LEU A 37 -18.69 12.81 -3.46
CA LEU A 37 -19.41 12.07 -2.42
C LEU A 37 -19.93 13.00 -1.30
N LEU A 38 -19.11 13.96 -0.86
CA LEU A 38 -19.51 14.96 0.12
C LEU A 38 -20.61 15.88 -0.40
N GLU A 39 -20.51 16.31 -1.66
CA GLU A 39 -21.56 17.06 -2.35
C GLU A 39 -22.87 16.24 -2.37
N GLY A 40 -22.82 14.97 -2.77
CA GLY A 40 -24.01 14.11 -2.76
C GLY A 40 -24.63 13.93 -1.37
N TYR A 41 -23.82 13.85 -0.31
CA TYR A 41 -24.33 13.83 1.06
C TYR A 41 -24.92 15.19 1.48
N ALA A 42 -24.33 16.30 1.04
CA ALA A 42 -24.85 17.64 1.31
C ALA A 42 -26.20 17.86 0.61
N ASP A 43 -26.35 17.42 -0.64
CA ASP A 43 -27.59 17.49 -1.42
C ASP A 43 -28.70 16.67 -0.74
N ILE A 44 -28.38 15.45 -0.29
CA ILE A 44 -29.32 14.61 0.49
C ILE A 44 -29.72 15.33 1.78
N MET A 45 -28.74 15.92 2.49
CA MET A 45 -29.01 16.65 3.71
C MET A 45 -29.89 17.88 3.43
N GLU A 46 -29.70 18.61 2.35
CA GLU A 46 -30.43 19.85 2.04
C GLU A 46 -31.96 19.63 1.98
N GLY A 47 -32.41 18.51 1.42
CA GLY A 47 -33.81 18.12 1.31
C GLY A 47 -34.49 17.65 2.61
N LEU A 48 -33.75 17.55 3.72
CA LEU A 48 -34.29 17.09 5.01
C LEU A 48 -34.81 18.24 5.88
N SER A 49 -35.76 17.94 6.76
CA SER A 49 -36.21 18.87 7.80
C SER A 49 -35.06 19.22 8.76
N THR A 50 -35.13 20.41 9.36
CA THR A 50 -34.11 20.88 10.32
C THR A 50 -33.92 19.91 11.48
N ASP A 51 -35.01 19.34 12.01
CA ASP A 51 -34.95 18.37 13.11
C ASP A 51 -34.20 17.11 12.71
N LEU A 52 -34.42 16.61 11.50
CA LEU A 52 -33.75 15.40 11.01
C LEU A 52 -32.26 15.67 10.71
N LYS A 53 -31.92 16.87 10.21
CA LYS A 53 -30.52 17.31 10.06
C LYS A 53 -29.79 17.30 11.40
N VAL A 54 -30.42 17.84 12.46
CA VAL A 54 -29.86 17.87 13.82
C VAL A 54 -29.67 16.45 14.37
N GLN A 55 -30.64 15.56 14.17
CA GLN A 55 -30.52 14.16 14.59
C GLN A 55 -29.37 13.44 13.88
N ILE A 56 -29.27 13.58 12.56
CA ILE A 56 -28.20 12.96 11.76
C ILE A 56 -26.84 13.48 12.20
N LEU A 57 -26.67 14.80 12.33
CA LEU A 57 -25.42 15.40 12.79
C LEU A 57 -25.07 14.96 14.22
N GLY A 58 -26.08 14.81 15.09
CA GLY A 58 -25.92 14.29 16.45
C GLY A 58 -25.36 12.87 16.46
N VAL A 59 -25.97 11.96 15.68
CA VAL A 59 -25.49 10.58 15.53
C VAL A 59 -24.10 10.53 14.91
N MET A 60 -23.84 11.35 13.88
CA MET A 60 -22.49 11.44 13.28
C MET A 60 -21.44 11.90 14.29
N ALA A 61 -21.76 12.89 15.12
CA ALA A 61 -20.86 13.37 16.17
C ALA A 61 -20.59 12.29 17.22
N GLU A 62 -21.63 11.58 17.67
CA GLU A 62 -21.51 10.47 18.62
C GLU A 62 -20.64 9.34 18.06
N LYS A 63 -20.92 8.89 16.82
CA LYS A 63 -20.12 7.83 16.17
C LYS A 63 -18.68 8.26 15.90
N THR A 64 -18.46 9.53 15.57
CA THR A 64 -17.10 10.08 15.43
C THR A 64 -16.37 10.04 16.77
N ARG A 65 -17.05 10.35 17.89
CA ARG A 65 -16.48 10.29 19.23
C ARG A 65 -16.18 8.85 19.67
N GLU A 66 -17.09 7.91 19.43
CA GLU A 66 -16.86 6.47 19.67
C GLU A 66 -15.63 5.97 18.90
N LEU A 67 -15.57 6.29 17.61
CA LEU A 67 -14.44 5.92 16.74
C LEU A 67 -13.14 6.56 17.22
N SER A 68 -13.16 7.85 17.57
CA SER A 68 -11.99 8.55 18.10
C SER A 68 -11.51 7.90 19.41
N THR A 69 -12.43 7.51 20.30
CA THR A 69 -12.10 6.83 21.56
C THR A 69 -11.51 5.44 21.32
N ALA A 70 -12.08 4.67 20.39
CA ALA A 70 -11.56 3.36 19.99
C ALA A 70 -10.19 3.47 19.31
N LEU A 71 -9.94 4.57 18.60
CA LEU A 71 -8.67 4.86 17.96
C LEU A 71 -7.64 5.52 18.89
N GLN A 72 -8.07 6.04 20.04
CA GLN A 72 -7.25 6.75 21.02
C GLN A 72 -5.99 5.96 21.42
N PRO A 73 -6.05 4.63 21.71
CA PRO A 73 -4.85 3.86 21.97
C PRO A 73 -3.84 3.93 20.83
N PHE A 74 -4.28 3.89 19.57
CA PHE A 74 -3.39 3.97 18.42
C PHE A 74 -2.84 5.38 18.15
N LEU A 75 -3.52 6.42 18.65
CA LEU A 75 -3.08 7.80 18.60
C LEU A 75 -2.08 8.10 19.72
N ASP A 76 -2.34 7.62 20.93
CA ASP A 76 -1.45 7.78 22.09
C ASP A 76 -0.13 7.02 21.89
N HIS A 77 -0.18 5.84 21.26
CA HIS A 77 1.03 5.09 20.87
C HIS A 77 1.80 5.73 19.69
N ARG A 78 1.39 6.89 19.14
CA ARG A 78 2.21 7.64 18.19
C ARG A 78 3.30 8.48 18.85
N VAL A 79 3.22 8.74 20.16
CA VAL A 79 4.19 9.59 20.85
C VAL A 79 5.41 8.79 21.33
N GLU A 80 5.26 7.52 21.66
CA GLU A 80 6.37 6.66 22.09
C GLU A 80 6.24 5.25 21.48
N GLY A 81 7.03 4.95 20.45
CA GLY A 81 7.40 3.55 20.17
C GLY A 81 6.63 2.76 19.10
N ARG A 82 5.94 3.39 18.15
CA ARG A 82 5.69 2.69 16.87
C ARG A 82 6.96 2.72 16.03
N PRO A 83 7.57 1.57 15.69
CA PRO A 83 8.64 1.56 14.71
C PRO A 83 8.05 2.11 13.40
N ALA A 84 8.75 3.04 12.77
CA ALA A 84 8.25 3.78 11.63
C ALA A 84 7.81 2.82 10.51
N ILE A 85 6.95 3.24 9.58
CA ILE A 85 6.58 2.39 8.42
C ILE A 85 7.82 1.90 7.66
N SER A 86 8.92 2.65 7.71
CA SER A 86 10.25 2.21 7.25
C SER A 86 10.70 0.91 7.93
N ASP A 87 10.50 0.81 9.24
CA ASP A 87 10.96 -0.30 10.06
C ASP A 87 10.12 -1.55 9.78
N TYR A 88 8.80 -1.39 9.57
CA TYR A 88 7.97 -2.49 9.08
C TYR A 88 8.43 -2.98 7.70
N ARG A 89 8.82 -2.07 6.80
CA ARG A 89 9.35 -2.45 5.47
C ARG A 89 10.67 -3.20 5.59
N VAL A 90 11.55 -2.80 6.50
CA VAL A 90 12.84 -3.46 6.78
C VAL A 90 12.64 -4.82 7.43
N VAL A 91 11.75 -4.95 8.41
CA VAL A 91 11.42 -6.24 9.02
C VAL A 91 10.81 -7.17 7.97
N ARG A 92 9.87 -6.69 7.16
CA ARG A 92 9.25 -7.48 6.09
C ARG A 92 10.25 -7.95 5.02
N SER A 93 11.20 -7.12 4.63
CA SER A 93 12.26 -7.54 3.68
C SER A 93 13.18 -8.58 4.31
N ARG A 94 13.59 -8.37 5.57
CA ARG A 94 14.43 -9.32 6.31
C ARG A 94 13.76 -10.67 6.52
N THR A 95 12.47 -10.70 6.87
CA THR A 95 11.70 -11.94 7.01
C THR A 95 11.58 -12.67 5.67
N ARG A 96 11.38 -11.96 4.56
CA ARG A 96 11.38 -12.57 3.22
C ARG A 96 12.73 -13.17 2.83
N GLN A 97 13.83 -12.49 3.19
CA GLN A 97 15.17 -13.03 2.98
C GLN A 97 15.36 -14.32 3.79
N LEU A 98 15.01 -14.30 5.07
CA LEU A 98 15.16 -15.46 5.96
C LEU A 98 14.36 -16.68 5.48
N ILE A 99 13.14 -16.47 4.97
CA ILE A 99 12.31 -17.55 4.39
C ILE A 99 12.99 -18.14 3.14
N THR A 100 13.60 -17.30 2.31
CA THR A 100 14.35 -17.75 1.12
C THR A 100 15.56 -18.58 1.54
N ASP A 101 16.33 -18.09 2.51
CA ASP A 101 17.51 -18.77 3.02
C ASP A 101 17.15 -20.13 3.66
N TYR A 102 16.07 -20.16 4.43
CA TYR A 102 15.53 -21.39 5.03
C TYR A 102 15.14 -22.43 3.97
N ARG A 103 14.48 -22.00 2.88
CA ARG A 103 14.12 -22.91 1.77
C ARG A 103 15.35 -23.50 1.10
N VAL A 104 16.41 -22.72 0.90
CA VAL A 104 17.68 -23.20 0.34
C VAL A 104 18.32 -24.23 1.29
N LEU A 105 18.30 -23.96 2.59
CA LEU A 105 18.81 -24.88 3.60
C LEU A 105 18.03 -26.20 3.63
N LEU A 106 16.70 -26.15 3.58
CA LEU A 106 15.86 -27.34 3.46
C LEU A 106 16.16 -28.14 2.19
N ALA A 107 16.33 -27.48 1.06
CA ALA A 107 16.67 -28.15 -0.20
C ALA A 107 18.03 -28.86 -0.11
N ARG A 108 19.03 -28.20 0.49
CA ARG A 108 20.35 -28.82 0.75
C ARG A 108 20.25 -30.00 1.70
N LEU A 109 19.50 -29.87 2.78
CA LEU A 109 19.25 -30.95 3.73
C LEU A 109 18.63 -32.17 3.03
N HIS A 110 17.61 -31.97 2.19
CA HIS A 110 16.99 -33.04 1.40
C HIS A 110 17.98 -33.68 0.43
N GLN A 111 18.83 -32.88 -0.24
CA GLN A 111 19.87 -33.42 -1.12
C GLN A 111 20.91 -34.22 -0.35
N THR A 112 21.35 -33.75 0.82
CA THR A 112 22.26 -34.50 1.68
C THR A 112 21.61 -35.79 2.13
N MET A 113 20.37 -35.79 2.64
CA MET A 113 19.67 -37.03 3.01
C MET A 113 19.47 -37.99 1.84
N ALA A 114 19.22 -37.49 0.62
CA ALA A 114 19.13 -38.31 -0.57
C ALA A 114 20.49 -38.90 -1.00
N GLN A 115 21.60 -38.27 -0.61
CA GLN A 115 22.97 -38.75 -0.84
C GLN A 115 23.46 -39.68 0.28
N THR A 116 22.98 -39.49 1.52
CA THR A 116 23.29 -40.34 2.68
C THR A 116 22.30 -41.48 2.88
N GLY A 117 21.24 -41.55 2.07
CA GLY A 117 20.38 -42.73 1.96
C GLY A 117 21.20 -43.85 1.33
N GLU A 118 21.68 -44.78 2.18
CA GLU A 118 22.43 -45.94 1.76
C GLU A 118 21.73 -46.75 0.65
N PRO A 119 22.49 -47.32 -0.30
CA PRO A 119 21.95 -48.34 -1.18
C PRO A 119 21.63 -49.58 -0.33
N GLU A 120 20.35 -49.96 -0.22
CA GLU A 120 20.02 -51.30 0.23
C GLU A 120 20.71 -52.30 -0.71
N THR A 121 21.73 -52.95 -0.13
CA THR A 121 22.40 -54.18 -0.52
C THR A 121 21.67 -54.98 -1.60
N LYS A 122 22.11 -54.81 -2.85
CA LYS A 122 22.15 -55.93 -3.79
C LYS A 122 23.51 -56.61 -3.62
N GLU A 123 23.53 -57.73 -2.92
CA GLU A 123 24.43 -58.89 -3.10
C GLU A 123 24.17 -59.84 -1.92
N SER A 124 23.42 -60.91 -2.14
CA SER A 124 23.93 -62.24 -2.53
C SER A 124 24.24 -63.10 -1.30
N LEU A 125 23.45 -64.18 -1.14
CA LEU A 125 23.87 -65.56 -0.81
C LEU A 125 22.75 -66.29 -0.04
N SER A 126 21.90 -67.02 -0.78
CA SER A 126 21.66 -68.47 -0.67
C SER A 126 20.33 -68.88 -1.30
#